data_AF-A0A258DDB7-F1
#
_entry.id   AF-A0A258DDB7-F1
#
_cell.length_a   1.000
_cell.length_b   1.000
_cell.length_c   1.000
_cell.angle_alpha   90.00
_cell.angle_beta   90.00
_cell.angle_gamma   90.00
#
_symmetry.space_group_name_H-M   'P 1'
#
loop_
_entity.id
_entity.type
_entity.pdbx_description
1 polymer ?
#
loop_
_entity_poly.entity_id
_entity_poly.type
_entity_poly.pdbx_seq_one_letter_code
_entity_poly.pdbx_strand_id
1 'polypeptide(L)'
;MSVVIRASTDADIPAITAIYGWNVLNGLGTFEEIPPDAAEMARRRQGFLERGLPYLVAERDGKVVGYCYAGPFRLRAAYRYTVEDSVYVSPEAVGAGVGRALLSALITACEDLGLRQMCAVIGDSGNAASIGLHAALGFEKKGVFPD
;
A
#
# COMPACT_ATOMS: atom_id res chain seq x y z
N MET A 1 -15.42 -10.56 13.23
CA MET A 1 -16.03 -9.73 12.16
C MET A 1 -15.05 -9.65 11.00
N SER A 2 -15.55 -9.76 9.76
CA SER A 2 -14.72 -9.83 8.55
C SER A 2 -14.31 -8.44 8.06
N VAL A 3 -13.10 -8.32 7.54
CA VAL A 3 -12.61 -7.13 6.85
C VAL A 3 -13.19 -7.10 5.44
N VAL A 4 -13.66 -5.94 4.98
CA VAL A 4 -14.15 -5.70 3.62
C VAL A 4 -13.13 -4.84 2.88
N ILE A 5 -12.71 -5.28 1.69
CA ILE A 5 -11.84 -4.48 0.82
C ILE A 5 -12.69 -3.75 -0.21
N ARG A 6 -12.47 -2.46 -0.37
CA ARG A 6 -13.17 -1.62 -1.35
C ARG A 6 -12.28 -0.52 -1.91
N ALA A 7 -12.71 0.08 -3.02
CA ALA A 7 -12.12 1.32 -3.49
C ALA A 7 -12.21 2.41 -2.42
N SER A 8 -11.12 3.17 -2.28
CA SER A 8 -11.08 4.35 -1.42
C SER A 8 -11.95 5.47 -1.99
N THR A 9 -12.46 6.31 -1.10
CA THR A 9 -13.27 7.51 -1.39
C THR A 9 -12.66 8.72 -0.69
N ASP A 10 -13.15 9.92 -0.99
CA ASP A 10 -12.67 11.14 -0.32
C ASP A 10 -12.97 11.14 1.19
N ALA A 11 -14.04 10.44 1.60
CA ALA A 11 -14.39 10.27 3.01
C ALA A 11 -13.35 9.45 3.80
N ASP A 12 -12.51 8.66 3.12
CA ASP A 12 -11.49 7.83 3.76
C ASP A 12 -10.17 8.60 4.01
N ILE A 13 -9.99 9.77 3.41
CA ILE A 13 -8.74 10.56 3.51
C ILE A 13 -8.32 10.81 4.97
N PRO A 14 -9.21 11.24 5.89
CA PRO A 14 -8.79 11.45 7.29
C PRO A 14 -8.20 10.19 7.93
N ALA A 15 -8.77 9.01 7.66
CA ALA A 15 -8.27 7.76 8.21
C ALA A 15 -6.96 7.30 7.54
N ILE A 16 -6.87 7.44 6.21
CA ILE A 16 -5.65 7.16 5.44
C ILE A 16 -4.49 8.03 5.95
N THR A 17 -4.72 9.33 6.13
CA THR A 17 -3.74 10.29 6.67
C THR A 17 -3.29 9.89 8.07
N ALA A 18 -4.22 9.53 8.96
CA ALA A 18 -3.87 9.09 10.32
C ALA A 18 -3.02 7.81 10.32
N ILE A 19 -3.38 6.80 9.51
CA ILE A 19 -2.62 5.55 9.39
C ILE A 19 -1.22 5.83 8.83
N TYR A 20 -1.12 6.64 7.78
CA TYR A 20 0.16 6.96 7.17
C TYR A 20 1.05 7.77 8.12
N GLY A 21 0.51 8.81 8.74
CA GLY A 21 1.25 9.64 9.69
C GLY A 21 1.78 8.84 10.88
N TRP A 22 1.01 7.87 11.39
CA TRP A 22 1.53 6.96 12.41
C TRP A 22 2.71 6.13 11.92
N ASN A 23 2.64 5.58 10.69
CA ASN A 23 3.72 4.81 10.09
C ASN A 23 4.96 5.64 9.73
N VAL A 24 4.80 6.92 9.41
CA VAL A 24 5.92 7.87 9.23
C VAL A 24 6.68 8.06 10.54
N LEU A 25 5.95 8.21 11.66
CA LEU A 25 6.58 8.51 12.95
C LEU A 25 7.08 7.27 13.72
N ASN A 26 6.52 6.09 13.44
CA ASN A 26 6.74 4.89 14.26
C ASN A 26 7.07 3.63 13.46
N GLY A 27 6.88 3.66 12.14
CA GLY A 27 7.00 2.51 11.27
C GLY A 27 8.31 2.46 10.49
N LEU A 28 8.49 1.34 9.78
CA LEU A 28 9.64 1.08 8.91
C LEU A 28 9.25 1.03 7.41
N GLY A 29 7.95 1.25 7.12
CA GLY A 29 7.36 1.07 5.79
C GLY A 29 7.38 2.33 4.91
N THR A 30 8.07 3.39 5.33
CA THR A 30 8.21 4.63 4.57
C THR A 30 9.53 5.29 4.95
N PHE A 31 10.09 6.08 4.03
CA PHE A 31 11.27 6.91 4.26
C PHE A 31 10.93 8.39 4.40
N GLU A 32 9.64 8.75 4.45
CA GLU A 32 9.25 10.11 4.83
C GLU A 32 9.52 10.33 6.32
N GLU A 33 10.04 11.50 6.67
CA GLU A 33 10.34 11.90 8.05
C GLU A 33 9.24 12.79 8.66
N ILE A 34 8.46 13.45 7.82
CA ILE A 34 7.42 14.40 8.23
C ILE A 34 6.07 13.92 7.68
N PRO A 35 5.07 13.65 8.55
CA PRO A 35 3.75 13.23 8.08
C PRO A 35 3.11 14.27 7.15
N PRO A 36 2.64 13.87 5.95
CA PRO A 36 1.87 14.75 5.09
C PRO A 36 0.49 15.02 5.72
N ASP A 37 -0.07 16.18 5.40
CA ASP A 37 -1.43 16.53 5.80
C ASP A 37 -2.49 15.83 4.91
N ALA A 38 -3.76 16.05 5.26
CA ALA A 38 -4.88 15.47 4.53
C ALA A 38 -5.00 15.99 3.09
N ALA A 39 -4.61 17.23 2.82
CA ALA A 39 -4.68 17.81 1.48
C ALA A 39 -3.65 17.14 0.55
N GLU A 40 -2.44 16.93 1.05
CA GLU A 40 -1.38 16.23 0.33
C GLU A 40 -1.74 14.76 0.10
N MET A 41 -2.28 14.07 1.11
CA MET A 41 -2.73 12.68 0.95
C MET A 41 -3.87 12.56 -0.07
N ALA A 42 -4.82 13.50 -0.08
CA ALA A 42 -5.87 13.56 -1.09
C ALA A 42 -5.31 13.77 -2.51
N ARG A 43 -4.37 14.72 -2.67
CA ARG A 43 -3.70 15.00 -3.95
C ARG A 43 -2.96 13.77 -4.48
N ARG A 44 -2.22 13.06 -3.62
CA ARG A 44 -1.50 11.83 -4.00
C ARG A 44 -2.47 10.74 -4.45
N ARG A 45 -3.53 10.48 -3.68
CA ARG A 45 -4.57 9.50 -4.05
C ARG A 45 -5.16 9.83 -5.43
N GLN A 46 -5.57 11.08 -5.65
CA GLN A 46 -6.12 11.51 -6.94
C GLN A 46 -5.12 11.29 -8.09
N GLY A 47 -3.84 11.60 -7.90
CA GLY A 47 -2.81 11.37 -8.92
C GLY A 47 -2.61 9.91 -9.34
N PHE A 48 -2.91 8.94 -8.47
CA PHE A 48 -2.92 7.52 -8.83
C PHE A 48 -4.23 7.12 -9.54
N LEU A 49 -5.37 7.61 -9.06
CA LEU A 49 -6.67 7.34 -9.66
C LEU A 49 -6.79 7.90 -11.08
N GLU A 50 -6.26 9.10 -11.34
CA GLU A 50 -6.20 9.70 -12.69
C GLU A 50 -5.38 8.88 -13.68
N ARG A 51 -4.45 8.05 -13.19
CA ARG A 51 -3.67 7.09 -13.99
C ARG A 51 -4.40 5.76 -14.19
N GLY A 52 -5.60 5.61 -13.65
CA GLY A 52 -6.35 4.36 -13.64
C GLY A 52 -5.76 3.31 -12.69
N LEU A 53 -4.91 3.70 -11.73
CA LEU A 53 -4.30 2.77 -10.80
C LEU A 53 -5.14 2.60 -9.52
N PRO A 54 -5.19 1.38 -8.94
CA PRO A 54 -6.03 1.10 -7.79
C PRO A 54 -5.52 1.77 -6.50
N TYR A 55 -6.47 2.27 -5.71
CA TYR A 55 -6.25 2.76 -4.35
C TYR A 55 -7.38 2.23 -3.46
N LEU A 56 -7.05 1.28 -2.59
CA LEU A 56 -8.03 0.47 -1.84
C LEU A 56 -7.92 0.73 -0.34
N VAL A 57 -9.03 0.53 0.37
CA VAL A 57 -9.08 0.52 1.83
C VAL A 57 -9.63 -0.80 2.35
N ALA A 58 -9.19 -1.15 3.55
CA ALA A 58 -9.74 -2.23 4.35
C ALA A 58 -10.64 -1.63 5.43
N GLU A 59 -11.92 -1.98 5.39
CA GLU A 59 -12.91 -1.53 6.36
C GLU A 59 -13.30 -2.68 7.30
N ARG A 60 -13.41 -2.38 8.59
CA ARG A 60 -13.93 -3.28 9.62
C ARG A 60 -14.83 -2.46 10.53
N ASP A 61 -16.09 -2.89 10.68
CA ASP A 61 -17.08 -2.24 11.54
C ASP A 61 -17.25 -0.73 11.26
N GLY A 62 -17.29 -0.36 9.96
CA GLY A 62 -17.42 1.02 9.53
C GLY A 62 -16.15 1.87 9.66
N LYS A 63 -15.02 1.27 10.07
CA LYS A 63 -13.75 1.97 10.25
C LYS A 63 -12.69 1.47 9.26
N VAL A 64 -11.99 2.40 8.63
CA VAL A 64 -10.80 2.06 7.83
C VAL A 64 -9.68 1.64 8.77
N VAL A 65 -9.18 0.42 8.58
CA VAL A 65 -8.12 -0.20 9.40
C VAL A 65 -6.83 -0.47 8.62
N GLY A 66 -6.81 -0.11 7.34
CA GLY A 66 -5.64 -0.20 6.48
C GLY A 66 -5.96 0.30 5.08
N TYR A 67 -4.93 0.57 4.29
CA TYR A 67 -5.08 0.96 2.90
C TYR A 67 -3.88 0.49 2.08
N CYS A 68 -4.07 0.38 0.77
CA CYS A 68 -2.99 0.07 -0.16
C CYS A 68 -3.21 0.76 -1.50
N TYR A 69 -2.15 0.90 -2.28
CA TYR A 69 -2.22 1.44 -3.63
C TYR A 69 -1.09 0.89 -4.49
N ALA A 70 -1.26 1.00 -5.80
CA ALA A 70 -0.21 0.74 -6.78
C ALA A 70 0.20 2.05 -7.47
N GLY A 71 1.50 2.28 -7.60
CA GLY A 71 2.09 3.42 -8.29
C GLY A 71 2.98 3.00 -9.47
N PRO A 72 3.33 3.92 -10.38
CA PRO A 72 4.31 3.62 -11.43
C PRO A 72 5.67 3.26 -10.81
N PHE A 73 6.25 2.12 -11.17
CA PHE A 73 7.58 1.74 -10.67
C PHE A 73 8.67 2.70 -11.15
N ARG A 74 8.66 3.04 -12.44
CA ARG A 74 9.57 4.01 -13.08
C ARG A 74 8.87 4.72 -14.23
N LEU A 75 9.31 5.94 -14.54
CA LEU A 75 8.62 6.80 -15.51
C LEU A 75 8.91 6.46 -16.99
N ARG A 76 9.95 5.67 -17.28
CA ARG A 76 10.28 5.32 -18.68
C ARG A 76 9.24 4.36 -19.24
N ALA A 77 8.85 4.55 -20.51
CA ALA A 77 7.80 3.79 -21.19
C ALA A 77 7.99 2.25 -21.19
N ALA A 78 9.23 1.77 -21.05
CA ALA A 78 9.53 0.35 -20.90
C ALA A 78 8.89 -0.28 -19.64
N TYR A 79 8.64 0.51 -18.59
CA TYR A 79 8.07 0.06 -17.32
C TYR A 79 6.55 0.23 -17.23
N ARG A 80 5.85 0.51 -18.34
CA ARG A 80 4.40 0.79 -18.34
C ARG A 80 3.52 -0.35 -17.82
N TYR A 81 4.04 -1.57 -17.76
CA TYR A 81 3.34 -2.74 -17.18
C TYR A 81 3.88 -3.14 -15.81
N THR A 82 4.74 -2.31 -15.21
CA THR A 82 5.37 -2.55 -13.91
C THR A 82 4.92 -1.49 -12.92
N VAL A 83 4.37 -1.94 -11.79
CA VAL A 83 3.95 -1.08 -10.68
C VAL A 83 4.75 -1.38 -9.42
N GLU A 84 4.77 -0.41 -8.52
CA GLU A 84 5.21 -0.58 -7.15
C GLU A 84 3.99 -0.56 -6.22
N ASP A 85 3.93 -1.49 -5.27
CA ASP A 85 2.86 -1.50 -4.27
C ASP A 85 3.27 -0.79 -2.98
N SER A 86 2.26 -0.37 -2.23
CA SER A 86 2.41 0.14 -0.87
C SER A 86 1.21 -0.29 -0.05
N VAL A 87 1.46 -0.82 1.15
CA VAL A 87 0.42 -1.34 2.06
C VAL A 87 0.68 -0.84 3.47
N TYR A 88 -0.31 -0.17 4.06
CA TYR A 88 -0.25 0.34 5.43
C TYR A 88 -1.44 -0.19 6.24
N VAL A 89 -1.15 -0.69 7.44
CA VAL A 89 -2.15 -1.21 8.37
C VAL A 89 -2.15 -0.35 9.62
N SER A 90 -3.34 -0.07 10.16
CA SER A 90 -3.49 0.58 11.46
C SER A 90 -2.80 -0.25 12.55
N PRO A 91 -2.10 0.36 13.52
CA PRO A 91 -1.48 -0.36 14.64
C PRO A 91 -2.46 -1.25 15.41
N GLU A 92 -3.74 -0.85 15.47
CA GLU A 92 -4.81 -1.61 16.13
C GLU A 92 -5.28 -2.86 15.35
N ALA A 93 -4.79 -3.04 14.14
CA ALA A 93 -5.19 -4.12 13.23
C ALA A 93 -4.02 -4.98 12.72
N VAL A 94 -2.81 -4.77 13.27
CA VAL A 94 -1.64 -5.61 12.98
C VAL A 94 -1.90 -7.05 13.43
N GLY A 95 -1.44 -8.01 12.63
CA GLY A 95 -1.64 -9.45 12.90
C GLY A 95 -3.06 -9.97 12.63
N ALA A 96 -4.01 -9.11 12.26
CA ALA A 96 -5.40 -9.51 11.98
C ALA A 96 -5.66 -9.91 10.51
N GLY A 97 -4.61 -10.15 9.72
CA GLY A 97 -4.73 -10.54 8.30
C GLY A 97 -5.07 -9.39 7.33
N VAL A 98 -5.17 -8.15 7.80
CA VAL A 98 -5.53 -6.97 6.97
C VAL A 98 -4.56 -6.75 5.81
N GLY A 99 -3.25 -6.78 6.05
CA GLY A 99 -2.24 -6.58 5.00
C GLY A 99 -2.34 -7.62 3.88
N ARG A 100 -2.61 -8.89 4.24
CA ARG A 100 -2.80 -9.96 3.26
C ARG A 100 -4.06 -9.74 2.42
N ALA A 101 -5.17 -9.34 3.05
CA ALA A 101 -6.41 -9.05 2.33
C ALA A 101 -6.24 -7.87 1.36
N LEU A 102 -5.57 -6.79 1.80
CA LEU A 102 -5.27 -5.62 0.97
C LEU A 102 -4.37 -5.97 -0.22
N LEU A 103 -3.22 -6.61 0.02
CA LEU A 103 -2.26 -6.90 -1.05
C LEU A 103 -2.83 -7.90 -2.06
N SER A 104 -3.57 -8.92 -1.61
CA SER A 104 -4.22 -9.88 -2.53
C SER A 104 -5.23 -9.19 -3.45
N ALA A 105 -6.05 -8.28 -2.89
CA ALA A 105 -7.01 -7.52 -3.69
C ALA A 105 -6.32 -6.53 -4.65
N LEU A 106 -5.21 -5.92 -4.22
CA LEU A 106 -4.43 -5.02 -5.05
C LEU A 106 -3.78 -5.73 -6.24
N ILE A 107 -3.22 -6.92 -6.01
CA ILE A 107 -2.66 -7.77 -7.07
C ILE A 107 -3.74 -8.07 -8.11
N THR A 108 -4.91 -8.57 -7.66
CA THR A 108 -6.04 -8.89 -8.55
C THR A 108 -6.45 -7.67 -9.38
N ALA A 109 -6.63 -6.52 -8.74
CA ALA A 109 -7.00 -5.28 -9.41
C ALA A 109 -5.94 -4.84 -10.44
N CYS A 110 -4.64 -5.07 -10.17
CA CYS A 110 -3.58 -4.76 -11.12
C CYS A 110 -3.55 -5.73 -12.31
N GLU A 111 -3.80 -7.02 -12.07
CA GLU A 111 -3.89 -8.04 -13.12
C GLU A 111 -5.05 -7.75 -14.09
N ASP A 112 -6.21 -7.33 -13.56
CA ASP A 112 -7.38 -6.94 -14.37
C ASP A 112 -7.10 -5.73 -15.28
N LEU A 113 -6.17 -4.85 -14.87
CA LEU A 113 -5.69 -3.72 -15.68
C LEU A 113 -4.60 -4.12 -16.70
N GLY A 114 -4.21 -5.39 -16.74
CA GLY A 114 -3.18 -5.90 -17.64
C GLY A 114 -1.75 -5.57 -17.21
N LEU A 115 -1.53 -5.15 -15.96
CA LEU A 115 -0.20 -4.99 -15.39
C LEU A 115 0.44 -6.37 -15.20
N ARG A 116 1.77 -6.44 -15.37
CA ARG A 116 2.49 -7.72 -15.50
C ARG A 116 3.51 -7.97 -14.40
N GLN A 117 3.91 -6.93 -13.68
CA GLN A 117 4.88 -7.05 -12.61
C GLN A 117 4.57 -6.04 -11.51
N MET A 118 4.58 -6.52 -10.27
CA MET A 118 4.47 -5.70 -9.07
C MET A 118 5.78 -5.82 -8.30
N CYS A 119 6.33 -4.69 -7.89
CA CYS A 119 7.55 -4.58 -7.09
C CYS A 119 7.18 -4.05 -5.71
N ALA A 120 7.84 -4.56 -4.67
CA ALA A 120 7.75 -4.00 -3.33
C ALA A 120 9.12 -3.50 -2.90
N VAL A 121 9.21 -2.24 -2.46
CA VAL A 121 10.39 -1.70 -1.79
C VAL A 121 10.12 -1.73 -0.29
N ILE A 122 10.75 -2.68 0.40
CA ILE A 122 10.56 -2.88 1.83
C ILE A 122 11.69 -2.14 2.57
N GLY A 123 11.31 -1.10 3.30
CA GLY A 123 12.21 -0.37 4.21
C GLY A 123 12.59 -1.22 5.41
N ASP A 124 13.86 -1.07 5.82
CA ASP A 124 14.56 -1.89 6.83
C ASP A 124 14.55 -3.39 6.49
N SER A 125 15.74 -3.96 6.26
CA SER A 125 15.89 -5.39 5.99
C SER A 125 15.39 -6.29 7.14
N GLY A 126 15.19 -5.71 8.33
CA GLY A 126 14.59 -6.34 9.51
C GLY A 126 13.05 -6.38 9.54
N ASN A 127 12.34 -5.80 8.56
CA ASN A 127 10.88 -5.80 8.52
C ASN A 127 10.29 -7.17 8.14
N ALA A 128 10.46 -8.14 9.03
CA ALA A 128 10.07 -9.54 8.84
C ALA A 128 8.57 -9.71 8.56
N ALA A 129 7.72 -8.84 9.13
CA ALA A 129 6.28 -8.86 8.88
C ALA A 129 5.96 -8.51 7.42
N SER A 130 6.56 -7.45 6.87
CA SER A 130 6.38 -7.08 5.47
C SER A 130 6.99 -8.13 4.53
N ILE A 131 8.21 -8.60 4.82
CA ILE A 131 8.87 -9.64 4.02
C ILE A 131 8.01 -10.92 3.98
N GLY A 132 7.50 -11.36 5.12
CA GLY A 132 6.65 -12.54 5.23
C GLY A 132 5.32 -12.38 4.49
N LEU A 133 4.69 -11.19 4.57
CA LEU A 133 3.48 -10.86 3.82
C LEU A 133 3.69 -11.01 2.30
N HIS A 134 4.73 -10.38 1.77
CA HIS A 134 5.03 -10.41 0.33
C HIS A 134 5.39 -11.82 -0.13
N ALA A 135 6.25 -12.52 0.61
CA ALA A 135 6.63 -13.91 0.29
C ALA A 135 5.42 -14.85 0.28
N ALA A 136 4.48 -14.70 1.22
CA ALA A 136 3.25 -15.50 1.28
C ALA A 136 2.28 -15.24 0.10
N LEU A 137 2.48 -14.15 -0.66
CA LEU A 137 1.73 -13.80 -1.86
C LEU A 137 2.56 -13.97 -3.14
N GLY A 138 3.68 -14.69 -3.07
CA GLY A 138 4.45 -15.10 -4.24
C GLY A 138 5.52 -14.09 -4.70
N PHE A 139 5.80 -13.04 -3.92
CA PHE A 139 6.92 -12.15 -4.23
C PHE A 139 8.25 -12.86 -3.98
N GLU A 140 9.20 -12.61 -4.87
CA GLU A 140 10.57 -13.09 -4.75
C GLU A 140 11.54 -11.95 -4.44
N LYS A 141 12.42 -12.14 -3.47
CA LYS A 141 13.48 -11.18 -3.15
C LYS A 141 14.49 -11.10 -4.30
N LYS A 142 14.58 -9.94 -4.96
CA LYS A 142 15.51 -9.69 -6.08
C LYS A 142 16.81 -8.98 -5.70
N GLY A 143 16.86 -8.28 -4.57
CA GLY A 143 18.06 -7.57 -4.12
C GLY A 143 17.90 -6.90 -2.77
N VAL A 144 19.01 -6.37 -2.25
CA VAL A 144 19.09 -5.53 -1.05
C VAL A 144 20.08 -4.41 -1.37
N PHE A 145 19.76 -3.19 -0.98
CA PHE A 145 20.74 -2.11 -0.90
C PHE A 145 21.39 -2.22 0.49
N PRO A 146 22.67 -2.63 0.58
CA PRO A 146 23.36 -2.70 1.87
C PRO A 146 23.64 -1.27 2.39
N ASP A 147 23.85 -1.19 3.71
CA ASP A 147 24.30 0.03 4.39
C ASP A 147 25.66 0.53 3.89
#